data_AF-A0A942N8G4-F1
#
_entry.id   AF-A0A942N8G4-F1
#
_cell.length_a   1.000
_cell.length_b   1.000
_cell.length_c   1.000
_cell.angle_alpha   90.00
_cell.angle_beta   90.00
_cell.angle_gamma   90.00
#
_symmetry.space_group_name_H-M   'P 1'
#
loop_
_entity.id
_entity.type
_entity.pdbx_description
1 polymer ?
#
loop_
_entity_poly.entity_id
_entity_poly.type
_entity_poly.pdbx_seq_one_letter_code
_entity_poly.pdbx_strand_id
1 'polypeptide(L)'
;MPYKDNEKRREYHREYKRMQRAGNSQTPCQTLLPLPFKLKTARDILSLLEEQVNAVREDREAGTLEKARCIGYLAGYALKAVEVADLEARVISLESVLKERRKMA
;
A
#
# COMPACT_ATOMS: atom_id res chain seq x y z
N MET A 1 3.72 -10.69 -40.51
CA MET A 1 4.21 -10.97 -39.14
C MET A 1 5.66 -10.50 -39.03
N PRO A 2 6.04 -9.68 -38.03
CA PRO A 2 7.38 -9.07 -37.90
C PRO A 2 8.56 -10.05 -37.74
N TYR A 3 8.28 -11.36 -37.71
CA TYR A 3 9.26 -12.42 -37.46
C TYR A 3 9.93 -12.99 -38.72
N LYS A 4 9.57 -12.51 -39.92
CA LYS A 4 10.11 -13.03 -41.19
C LYS A 4 11.48 -12.44 -41.55
N ASP A 5 11.84 -11.31 -40.96
CA ASP A 5 13.11 -10.61 -41.18
C ASP A 5 14.02 -10.79 -39.95
N ASN A 6 15.23 -11.31 -40.19
CA ASN A 6 16.17 -11.67 -39.13
C ASN A 6 16.70 -10.44 -38.38
N GLU A 7 16.89 -9.31 -39.06
CA GLU A 7 17.41 -8.09 -38.44
C GLU A 7 16.37 -7.44 -37.53
N LYS A 8 15.11 -7.35 -37.99
CA LYS A 8 13.99 -6.83 -37.17
C LYS A 8 13.75 -7.66 -35.92
N ARG A 9 13.94 -8.99 -36.01
CA ARG A 9 13.86 -9.88 -34.85
C ARG A 9 15.00 -9.63 -33.85
N ARG A 10 16.22 -9.37 -34.34
CA ARG A 10 17.38 -9.07 -33.50
C ARG A 10 17.21 -7.72 -32.79
N GLU A 11 16.77 -6.70 -33.50
CA GLU A 11 16.47 -5.38 -32.93
C GLU A 11 15.39 -5.46 -31.87
N TYR A 12 14.26 -6.12 -32.18
CA TYR A 12 13.19 -6.35 -31.22
C TYR A 12 13.69 -7.07 -29.95
N HIS A 13 14.48 -8.14 -30.08
CA HIS A 13 15.02 -8.84 -28.91
C HIS A 13 16.02 -7.99 -28.11
N ARG A 14 16.81 -7.14 -28.76
CA ARG A 14 17.74 -6.23 -28.08
C ARG A 14 16.97 -5.19 -27.28
N GLU A 15 15.94 -4.60 -27.85
CA GLU A 15 15.10 -3.61 -27.20
C GLU A 15 14.25 -4.22 -26.08
N TYR A 16 13.68 -5.40 -26.31
CA TYR A 16 12.97 -6.21 -25.32
C TYR A 16 13.85 -6.50 -24.09
N LYS A 17 15.09 -6.97 -24.30
CA LYS A 17 16.04 -7.21 -23.20
C LYS A 17 16.48 -5.91 -22.50
N ARG A 18 16.59 -4.79 -23.23
CA ARG A 18 16.88 -3.47 -22.65
C ARG A 18 15.75 -3.03 -21.71
N MET A 19 14.50 -3.15 -22.15
CA MET A 19 13.33 -2.82 -21.33
C MET A 19 13.21 -3.73 -20.10
N GLN A 20 13.45 -5.04 -20.24
CA GLN A 20 13.42 -5.98 -19.12
C GLN A 20 14.47 -5.64 -18.05
N ARG A 21 15.68 -5.23 -18.46
CA ARG A 21 16.76 -4.81 -17.54
C ARG A 21 16.48 -3.46 -16.86
N ALA A 22 15.79 -2.55 -17.55
CA ALA A 22 15.35 -1.27 -16.99
C ALA A 22 14.22 -1.44 -15.95
N GLY A 23 13.74 -2.68 -15.74
CA GLY A 23 12.69 -2.98 -14.78
C GLY A 23 11.29 -2.63 -15.28
N ASN A 24 11.15 -2.14 -16.53
CA ASN A 24 9.86 -1.73 -17.08
C ASN A 24 8.93 -2.93 -17.26
N SER A 25 7.73 -2.83 -16.72
CA SER A 25 6.70 -3.84 -16.85
C SER A 25 6.08 -3.78 -18.25
N GLN A 26 6.03 -4.94 -18.91
CA GLN A 26 5.49 -5.08 -20.26
C GLN A 26 4.12 -5.74 -20.31
N THR A 27 3.57 -6.12 -19.16
CA THR A 27 2.28 -6.83 -19.12
C THR A 27 1.20 -5.83 -18.71
N PRO A 28 0.10 -5.71 -19.46
CA PRO A 28 -1.06 -4.95 -19.00
C PRO A 28 -1.42 -5.38 -17.57
N CYS A 29 -1.71 -4.42 -16.69
CA CYS A 29 -1.98 -4.64 -15.26
C CYS A 29 -0.79 -5.05 -14.38
N GLN A 30 0.45 -5.04 -14.87
CA GLN A 30 1.64 -5.11 -14.00
C GLN A 30 2.17 -3.70 -13.73
N THR A 31 1.40 -2.85 -13.05
CA THR A 31 1.94 -1.59 -12.55
C THR A 31 3.10 -1.92 -11.62
N LEU A 32 4.31 -1.45 -11.94
CA LEU A 32 5.44 -1.51 -11.00
C LEU A 32 5.09 -0.60 -9.85
N LEU A 33 4.59 -1.17 -8.76
CA LEU A 33 4.44 -0.44 -7.52
C LEU A 33 5.84 -0.05 -7.07
N PRO A 34 6.17 1.24 -6.90
CA PRO A 34 7.45 1.65 -6.35
C PRO A 34 7.62 1.01 -4.97
N LEU A 35 8.55 0.06 -4.89
CA LEU A 35 9.04 -0.54 -3.65
C LEU A 35 9.88 0.52 -2.94
N PRO A 36 9.28 1.36 -2.06
CA PRO A 36 9.53 1.15 -0.64
C PRO A 36 8.36 1.46 0.32
N PHE A 37 7.14 1.72 -0.14
CA PHE A 37 6.03 1.96 0.80
C PHE A 37 5.38 0.63 1.25
N LYS A 38 5.99 -0.02 2.24
CA LYS A 38 5.39 -1.17 2.94
C LYS A 38 4.70 -0.68 4.20
N LEU A 39 3.37 -0.75 4.21
CA LEU A 39 2.58 -0.63 5.44
C LEU A 39 2.96 -1.78 6.38
N LYS A 40 3.53 -1.48 7.54
CA LYS A 40 3.95 -2.48 8.54
C LYS A 40 3.12 -2.41 9.80
N THR A 41 2.66 -1.21 10.15
CA THR A 41 1.95 -0.95 11.40
C THR A 41 0.58 -0.34 11.14
N ALA A 42 -0.31 -0.42 12.13
CA ALA A 42 -1.57 0.31 12.10
C ALA A 42 -1.33 1.84 11.99
N ARG A 43 -0.20 2.34 12.50
CA ARG A 43 0.17 3.76 12.37
C ARG A 43 0.50 4.17 10.94
N ASP A 44 1.15 3.28 10.19
CA ASP A 44 1.43 3.52 8.76
C ASP A 44 0.11 3.61 7.97
N ILE A 45 -0.87 2.75 8.32
CA ILE A 45 -2.20 2.77 7.72
C ILE A 45 -2.91 4.09 8.04
N LEU A 46 -2.88 4.53 9.29
CA LEU A 46 -3.47 5.81 9.69
C LEU A 46 -2.84 6.99 8.93
N SER A 47 -1.52 6.98 8.74
CA SER A 47 -0.81 8.03 8.00
C SER A 47 -1.23 8.06 6.52
N LEU A 48 -1.32 6.88 5.88
CA LEU A 48 -1.82 6.78 4.51
C LEU A 48 -3.27 7.26 4.39
N LEU A 49 -4.14 6.87 5.34
CA LEU A 49 -5.55 7.28 5.32
C LEU A 49 -5.69 8.80 5.47
N GLU A 50 -4.87 9.44 6.31
CA GLU A 50 -4.83 10.90 6.45
C GLU A 50 -4.47 11.58 5.12
N GLU A 51 -3.43 11.11 4.44
CA GLU A 51 -3.03 11.60 3.11
C GLU A 51 -4.17 11.49 2.09
N GLN A 52 -4.83 10.33 2.03
CA GLN A 52 -5.92 10.10 1.07
C GLN A 52 -7.17 10.91 1.40
N VAL A 53 -7.51 11.08 2.68
CA VAL A 53 -8.63 11.95 3.09
C VAL A 53 -8.36 13.39 2.66
N ASN A 54 -7.14 13.90 2.82
CA ASN A 54 -6.78 15.24 2.37
C ASN A 54 -6.84 15.38 0.85
N ALA A 55 -6.34 14.39 0.09
CA ALA A 55 -6.45 14.37 -1.37
C ALA A 55 -7.91 14.47 -1.85
N VAL A 56 -8.82 13.70 -1.24
CA VAL A 56 -10.25 13.74 -1.56
C VAL A 56 -10.89 15.08 -1.17
N ARG A 57 -10.46 15.69 -0.06
CA ARG A 57 -10.96 17.01 0.35
C ARG A 57 -10.55 18.10 -0.63
N GLU A 58 -9.31 18.05 -1.10
CA GLU A 58 -8.71 19.07 -1.97
C GLU A 58 -9.09 18.93 -3.45
N ASP A 59 -9.59 17.75 -3.87
CA ASP A 59 -10.06 17.52 -5.23
C ASP A 59 -11.14 18.54 -5.63
N ARG A 60 -10.90 19.30 -6.70
CA ARG A 60 -11.82 20.36 -7.16
C ARG A 60 -12.92 19.85 -8.08
N GLU A 61 -12.75 18.66 -8.65
CA GLU A 61 -13.69 18.07 -9.61
C GLU A 61 -14.75 17.22 -8.91
N ALA A 62 -14.42 16.63 -7.76
CA ALA A 62 -15.34 15.79 -6.99
C ALA A 62 -16.47 16.60 -6.32
N GLY A 63 -17.71 16.10 -6.46
CA GLY A 63 -18.89 16.71 -5.84
C GLY A 63 -18.99 16.45 -4.32
N THR A 64 -19.74 17.28 -3.59
CA THR A 64 -19.86 17.17 -2.11
C THR A 64 -20.34 15.79 -1.64
N LEU A 65 -21.36 15.22 -2.28
CA LEU A 65 -21.89 13.90 -1.92
C LEU A 65 -20.94 12.75 -2.27
N GLU A 66 -20.12 12.92 -3.30
CA GLU A 66 -19.09 11.97 -3.69
C GLU A 66 -17.95 11.97 -2.67
N LYS A 67 -17.45 13.16 -2.32
CA LYS A 67 -16.46 13.34 -1.24
C LYS A 67 -16.95 12.76 0.08
N ALA A 68 -18.18 13.06 0.48
CA ALA A 68 -18.74 12.55 1.73
C ALA A 68 -18.79 11.01 1.77
N ARG A 69 -19.20 10.37 0.68
CA ARG A 69 -19.23 8.89 0.57
C ARG A 69 -17.82 8.30 0.62
N CYS A 70 -16.88 8.87 -0.13
CA CYS A 70 -15.50 8.41 -0.16
C CYS A 70 -14.83 8.55 1.22
N ILE A 71 -14.93 9.73 1.84
CA ILE A 71 -14.40 9.98 3.19
C ILE A 71 -15.07 9.08 4.23
N GLY A 72 -16.39 8.89 4.15
CA GLY A 72 -17.11 8.00 5.06
C GLY A 72 -16.61 6.55 4.98
N TYR A 73 -16.31 6.07 3.76
CA TYR A 73 -15.71 4.75 3.56
C TYR A 73 -14.30 4.65 4.14
N LEU A 74 -13.44 5.66 3.90
CA LEU A 74 -12.09 5.73 4.48
C LEU A 74 -12.11 5.81 6.02
N ALA A 75 -13.06 6.54 6.59
CA ALA A 75 -13.26 6.65 8.04
C ALA A 75 -13.58 5.29 8.68
N GLY A 76 -14.30 4.41 7.97
CA GLY A 76 -14.54 3.03 8.42
C GLY A 76 -13.24 2.24 8.62
N TYR A 77 -12.28 2.38 7.70
CA TYR A 77 -10.96 1.76 7.86
C TYR A 77 -10.11 2.43 8.93
N ALA A 78 -10.21 3.76 9.07
CA ALA A 78 -9.50 4.50 10.11
C ALA A 78 -9.91 4.03 11.50
N LEU A 79 -11.22 3.86 11.76
CA LEU A 79 -11.73 3.30 13.01
C LEU A 79 -11.08 1.95 13.31
N LYS A 80 -11.03 1.06 12.31
CA LYS A 80 -10.43 -0.26 12.51
C LYS A 80 -8.93 -0.20 12.80
N ALA A 81 -8.20 0.69 12.12
CA ALA A 81 -6.78 0.88 12.37
C ALA A 81 -6.53 1.42 13.79
N VAL A 82 -7.35 2.35 14.29
CA VAL A 82 -7.27 2.86 15.66
C VAL A 82 -7.51 1.74 16.68
N GLU A 83 -8.52 0.90 16.48
CA GLU A 83 -8.79 -0.24 17.38
C GLU A 83 -7.58 -1.18 17.52
N VAL A 84 -6.88 -1.43 16.40
CA VAL A 84 -5.76 -2.38 16.36
C VAL A 84 -4.45 -1.75 16.82
N ALA A 85 -4.29 -0.43 16.71
CA ALA A 85 -3.03 0.27 16.94
C ALA A 85 -2.41 0.03 18.33
N ASP A 86 -3.24 -0.20 19.35
CA ASP A 86 -2.78 -0.35 20.75
C ASP A 86 -2.90 -1.80 21.28
N LEU A 87 -3.41 -2.74 20.47
CA LEU A 87 -3.61 -4.11 20.94
C LEU A 87 -2.30 -4.79 21.34
N GLU A 88 -1.23 -4.60 20.56
CA GLU A 88 0.08 -5.17 20.84
C GLU A 88 0.64 -4.65 22.18
N ALA A 89 0.61 -3.33 22.40
CA ALA A 89 1.10 -2.72 23.64
C ALA A 89 0.30 -3.20 24.86
N ARG A 90 -1.02 -3.33 24.74
CA ARG A 90 -1.89 -3.86 25.79
C ARG A 90 -1.59 -5.32 26.11
N VAL A 91 -1.35 -6.16 25.10
CA VAL A 91 -0.97 -7.57 25.30
C VAL A 91 0.39 -7.67 25.99
N ILE A 92 1.40 -6.91 25.55
CA ILE A 92 2.72 -6.87 26.19
C ILE A 92 2.61 -6.45 27.67
N SER A 93 1.81 -5.42 27.95
CA SER A 93 1.55 -4.97 29.32
C SER A 93 0.92 -6.08 30.17
N LEU A 94 -0.12 -6.75 29.66
CA LEU A 94 -0.74 -7.88 30.36
C LEU A 94 0.24 -9.04 30.60
N GLU A 95 1.03 -9.40 29.59
CA GLU A 95 2.04 -10.45 29.72
C GLU A 95 3.09 -10.12 30.78
N SER A 96 3.50 -8.86 30.90
CA SER A 96 4.49 -8.42 31.89
C SER A 96 3.98 -8.65 33.31
N VAL A 97 2.74 -8.24 33.59
CA VAL A 97 2.09 -8.42 34.90
C VAL A 97 1.94 -9.91 35.24
N LEU A 98 1.57 -10.76 34.27
CA LEU A 98 1.44 -12.20 34.49
C LEU A 98 2.80 -12.87 34.76
N LYS A 99 3.85 -12.46 34.05
CA LYS A 99 5.22 -12.95 34.26
C LYS A 99 5.74 -12.56 35.64
N GLU A 100 5.46 -11.35 36.11
CA GLU A 100 5.81 -10.89 37.46
C GLU A 100 5.10 -11.69 38.55
N ARG A 101 3.78 -11.89 38.42
CA ARG A 101 3.01 -12.71 39.36
C ARG A 101 3.53 -14.13 39.47
N ARG A 102 3.92 -14.76 38.35
CA ARG A 102 4.50 -16.11 38.34
C ARG A 102 5.85 -16.20 39.06
N LYS A 103 6.63 -15.12 39.09
CA LYS A 103 7.92 -15.08 39.81
C LYS A 103 7.76 -14.90 41.31
N MET A 104 6.64 -14.31 41.75
CA MET A 104 6.34 -14.06 43.16
C MET A 104 5.60 -15.23 43.85
N ALA A 105 5.13 -16.20 43.07
CA ALA A 105 4.48 -17.43 43.55
C ALA A 105 5.48 -18.58 43.57
#